data_AF-A0A835URL2-F1
#
_entry.id   AF-A0A835URL2-F1
#
_cell.length_a   1.000
_cell.length_b   1.000
_cell.length_c   1.000
_cell.angle_alpha   90.00
_cell.angle_beta   90.00
_cell.angle_gamma   90.00
#
_symmetry.space_group_name_H-M   'P 1'
#
loop_
_entity.id
_entity.type
_entity.pdbx_description
1 polymer ?
#
loop_
_entity_poly.entity_id
_entity_poly.type
_entity_poly.pdbx_seq_one_letter_code
_entity_poly.pdbx_strand_id
1 'polypeptide(L)'
;MILGEPLLVIAPSPTQCSEAVAALVSLVAPLFCSVDFRPYFTIHDPDFARLNSLPEGESFPPVVLGVTNLFFLKALRSIPHVVSVGTPSLNTTRILPSAPRSASTGRIPRPGGQLSFNRFSPSSLFNAVKMRREGPLSLMTEHKGSYLDHLQSHYETGYCSP
;
A
#
# COMPACT_ATOMS: atom_id res chain seq x y z
N MET A 1 22.42 -0.89 4.96
CA MET A 1 23.17 -0.08 5.96
C MET A 1 24.36 -0.82 6.57
N ILE A 2 24.18 -1.83 7.43
CA ILE A 2 25.33 -2.56 8.03
C ILE A 2 26.02 -3.47 7.00
N LEU A 3 25.24 -4.10 6.12
CA LEU A 3 25.74 -4.96 5.03
C LEU A 3 26.09 -4.18 3.75
N GLY A 4 26.07 -2.84 3.77
CA GLY A 4 26.25 -2.02 2.56
C GLY A 4 25.08 -2.06 1.56
N GLU A 5 24.04 -2.86 1.82
CA GLU A 5 22.88 -2.94 0.91
C GLU A 5 22.03 -1.66 0.90
N PRO A 6 21.48 -1.28 -0.28
CA PRO A 6 20.66 -0.08 -0.48
C PRO A 6 19.27 -0.23 0.16
N LEU A 7 18.71 0.88 0.66
CA LEU A 7 17.44 0.91 1.36
C LEU A 7 16.58 2.12 0.92
N LEU A 8 15.33 1.86 0.57
CA LEU A 8 14.35 2.86 0.19
C LEU A 8 13.34 3.08 1.33
N VAL A 9 13.21 4.30 1.83
CA VAL A 9 12.21 4.72 2.81
C VAL A 9 11.07 5.45 2.10
N ILE A 10 9.83 5.03 2.32
CA ILE A 10 8.63 5.67 1.78
C ILE A 10 7.84 6.31 2.92
N ALA A 11 7.58 7.61 2.83
CA ALA A 11 6.86 8.36 3.85
C ALA A 11 5.74 9.22 3.25
N PRO A 12 4.70 9.59 4.03
CA PRO A 12 3.61 10.42 3.53
C PRO A 12 3.99 11.92 3.39
N SER A 13 5.10 12.35 3.98
CA SER A 13 5.58 13.74 3.91
C SER A 13 7.11 13.82 3.94
N PRO A 14 7.73 14.87 3.37
CA PRO A 14 9.19 15.04 3.38
C PRO A 14 9.79 15.09 4.80
N THR A 15 9.05 15.69 5.74
CA THR A 15 9.44 15.76 7.15
C THR A 15 9.55 14.38 7.77
N GLN A 16 8.47 13.57 7.69
CA GLN A 16 8.48 12.20 8.20
C GLN A 16 9.53 11.32 7.51
N CYS A 17 9.77 11.58 6.22
CA CYS A 17 10.80 10.89 5.45
C CYS A 17 12.19 11.15 6.04
N SER A 18 12.50 12.43 6.26
CA SER A 18 13.81 12.86 6.75
C SER A 18 14.06 12.38 8.18
N GLU A 19 13.03 12.44 9.04
CA GLU A 19 13.08 11.89 10.40
C GLU A 19 13.34 10.39 10.41
N ALA A 20 12.65 9.63 9.56
CA ALA A 20 12.84 8.19 9.46
C ALA A 20 14.26 7.82 8.99
N VAL A 21 14.79 8.50 7.98
CA VAL A 21 16.18 8.29 7.51
C VAL A 21 17.18 8.64 8.62
N ALA A 22 17.00 9.76 9.32
CA ALA A 22 17.86 10.15 10.43
C ALA A 22 17.80 9.15 11.59
N ALA A 23 16.63 8.60 11.92
CA ALA A 23 16.46 7.58 12.93
C ALA A 23 17.19 6.27 12.54
N LEU A 24 17.09 5.84 11.28
CA LEU A 24 17.83 4.68 10.78
C LEU A 24 19.33 4.86 10.88
N VAL A 25 19.85 6.04 10.51
CA VAL A 25 21.28 6.36 10.66
C VAL A 25 21.70 6.34 12.13
N SER A 26 20.89 6.91 13.01
CA SER A 26 21.14 6.97 14.45
C SER A 26 21.16 5.59 15.11
N LEU A 27 20.34 4.64 14.64
CA LEU A 27 20.31 3.27 15.15
C LEU A 27 21.59 2.48 14.87
N VAL A 28 22.36 2.89 13.86
CA VAL A 28 23.61 2.22 13.48
C VAL A 28 24.80 2.81 14.24
N ALA A 29 24.65 3.99 14.86
CA ALA A 29 25.71 4.57 15.68
C ALA A 29 26.08 3.64 16.86
N PRO A 30 27.37 3.53 17.21
CA PRO A 30 28.52 4.29 16.72
C PRO A 30 29.25 3.65 15.51
N LEU A 31 28.66 2.65 14.85
CA LEU A 31 29.34 1.93 13.78
C LEU A 31 29.58 2.85 12.57
N PHE A 32 30.80 2.83 12.04
CA PHE A 32 31.15 3.55 10.82
C PHE A 32 30.60 2.80 9.61
N CYS A 33 29.59 3.38 8.95
CA CYS A 33 29.06 2.86 7.70
C CYS A 33 29.37 3.84 6.55
N SER A 34 29.99 3.34 5.49
CA SER A 34 30.21 4.07 4.24
C SER A 34 28.94 4.01 3.38
N VAL A 35 27.89 4.71 3.81
CA VAL A 35 26.58 4.71 3.15
C VAL A 35 26.17 6.15 2.90
N ASP A 36 25.81 6.46 1.66
CA ASP A 36 25.22 7.75 1.32
C ASP A 36 23.79 7.81 1.84
N PHE A 37 23.37 8.95 2.39
CA PHE A 37 22.01 9.16 2.85
C PHE A 37 21.38 10.36 2.14
N ARG A 38 20.19 10.16 1.59
CA ARG A 38 19.35 11.19 0.98
C ARG A 38 18.01 11.22 1.73
N PRO A 39 17.87 12.07 2.77
CA PRO A 39 16.67 12.13 3.60
C PRO A 39 15.39 12.46 2.82
N TYR A 40 15.53 13.20 1.72
CA TYR A 40 14.44 13.48 0.79
C TYR A 40 14.94 13.53 -0.66
N PHE A 41 14.67 12.47 -1.40
CA PHE A 41 15.05 12.24 -2.78
C PHE A 41 13.85 12.48 -3.71
N THR A 42 14.09 13.19 -4.80
CA THR A 42 13.05 13.58 -5.75
C THR A 42 13.51 13.33 -7.18
N ILE A 43 12.59 13.44 -8.14
CA ILE A 43 12.92 13.30 -9.56
C ILE A 43 13.84 14.40 -10.09
N HIS A 44 13.96 15.51 -9.35
CA HIS A 44 14.82 16.63 -9.66
C HIS A 44 16.23 16.47 -9.08
N ASP A 45 16.47 15.39 -8.33
CA ASP A 45 17.80 15.08 -7.85
C ASP A 45 18.71 14.72 -9.03
N PRO A 46 19.93 15.30 -9.10
CA PRO A 46 20.85 15.06 -10.22
C PRO A 46 21.20 13.58 -10.40
N ASP A 47 21.16 12.78 -9.31
CA ASP A 47 21.48 11.36 -9.35
C ASP A 47 20.31 10.50 -9.83
N PHE A 48 19.10 11.06 -9.94
CA PHE A 48 17.91 10.30 -10.32
C PHE A 48 18.03 9.62 -11.68
N ALA A 49 18.51 10.34 -12.70
CA ALA A 49 18.67 9.79 -14.04
C ALA A 49 19.61 8.57 -14.03
N ARG A 50 20.74 8.67 -13.31
CA ARG A 50 21.72 7.59 -13.17
C ARG A 50 21.09 6.38 -12.49
N LEU A 51 20.48 6.58 -11.32
CA LEU A 51 19.91 5.50 -10.51
C LEU A 51 18.74 4.80 -11.21
N ASN A 52 17.88 5.53 -11.91
CA ASN A 52 16.74 4.98 -12.65
C ASN A 52 17.16 4.25 -13.94
N SER A 53 18.33 4.58 -14.50
CA SER A 53 18.88 3.90 -15.69
C SER A 53 19.64 2.61 -15.37
N LEU A 54 19.82 2.26 -14.09
CA LEU A 54 20.54 1.05 -13.70
C LEU A 54 19.86 -0.20 -14.29
N PRO A 55 20.62 -1.05 -15.01
CA PRO A 55 20.11 -2.30 -15.53
C PRO A 55 19.57 -3.24 -14.44
N GLU A 56 18.63 -4.09 -14.82
CA GLU A 56 18.10 -5.12 -13.95
C GLU A 56 19.19 -6.19 -13.73
N GLY A 57 19.76 -6.22 -12.52
CA GLY A 57 20.87 -7.10 -12.14
C GLY A 57 22.12 -6.35 -11.66
N GLU A 58 22.24 -5.05 -11.94
CA GLU A 58 23.29 -4.21 -11.37
C GLU A 58 22.94 -3.82 -9.93
N SER A 59 23.97 -3.81 -9.08
CA SER A 59 23.79 -3.43 -7.67
C SER A 59 23.69 -1.92 -7.53
N PHE A 60 22.71 -1.50 -6.74
CA PHE A 60 22.62 -0.10 -6.33
C PHE A 60 23.80 0.23 -5.39
N PRO A 61 24.36 1.45 -5.45
CA PRO A 61 25.38 1.85 -4.50
C PRO A 61 24.84 1.80 -3.06
N PRO A 62 25.69 1.64 -2.03
CA PRO A 62 25.27 1.69 -0.64
C PRO A 62 24.60 3.03 -0.30
N VAL A 63 23.26 3.06 -0.37
CA VAL A 63 22.49 4.30 -0.21
C VAL A 63 21.21 4.09 0.58
N VAL A 64 20.86 5.07 1.42
CA VAL A 64 19.54 5.20 2.06
C VAL A 64 18.80 6.35 1.40
N LEU A 65 17.73 6.04 0.67
CA LEU A 65 16.92 7.02 -0.05
C LEU A 65 15.57 7.19 0.62
N GLY A 66 15.24 8.40 1.06
CA GLY A 66 13.91 8.76 1.53
C GLY A 66 13.08 9.36 0.41
N VAL A 67 11.91 8.81 0.12
CA VAL A 67 10.98 9.31 -0.91
C VAL A 67 9.57 9.45 -0.38
N THR A 68 8.77 10.33 -0.97
CA THR A 68 7.33 10.45 -0.64
C THR A 68 6.40 9.90 -1.70
N ASN A 69 6.91 9.67 -2.91
CA ASN A 69 6.09 9.25 -4.04
C ASN A 69 6.31 7.76 -4.35
N LEU A 70 5.23 7.00 -4.52
CA LEU A 70 5.31 5.57 -4.83
C LEU A 70 5.85 5.29 -6.25
N PHE A 71 5.91 6.29 -7.14
CA PHE A 71 6.59 6.20 -8.43
C PHE A 71 7.99 5.59 -8.31
N PHE A 72 8.71 5.89 -7.22
CA PHE A 72 10.06 5.39 -6.98
C PHE A 72 10.14 3.87 -6.78
N LEU A 73 9.05 3.19 -6.42
CA LEU A 73 9.02 1.72 -6.40
C LEU A 73 9.24 1.11 -7.79
N LYS A 74 8.76 1.81 -8.83
CA LYS A 74 8.96 1.38 -10.21
C LYS A 74 10.29 1.87 -10.76
N ALA A 75 10.66 3.11 -10.44
CA ALA A 75 11.90 3.72 -10.92
C ALA A 75 13.15 3.06 -10.32
N LEU A 76 13.10 2.66 -9.04
CA LEU A 76 14.21 2.11 -8.28
C LEU A 76 13.95 0.64 -7.90
N ARG A 77 13.41 -0.13 -8.86
CA ARG A 77 12.91 -1.50 -8.65
C ARG A 77 13.97 -2.53 -8.22
N SER A 78 15.25 -2.27 -8.45
CA SER A 78 16.34 -3.17 -8.03
C SER A 78 16.81 -2.91 -6.60
N ILE A 79 16.28 -1.90 -5.88
CA ILE A 79 16.51 -1.78 -4.44
C ILE A 79 15.67 -2.85 -3.73
N PRO A 80 16.30 -3.85 -3.07
CA PRO A 80 15.58 -4.98 -2.48
C PRO A 80 14.94 -4.65 -1.13
N HIS A 81 15.43 -3.62 -0.44
CA HIS A 81 14.98 -3.26 0.91
C HIS A 81 14.12 -2.00 0.87
N VAL A 82 12.84 -2.13 1.21
CA VAL A 82 11.88 -1.03 1.25
C VAL A 82 11.23 -0.96 2.64
N VAL A 83 11.24 0.23 3.24
CA VAL A 83 10.60 0.53 4.53
C VAL A 83 9.55 1.62 4.31
N SER A 84 8.29 1.35 4.66
CA SER A 84 7.25 2.38 4.66
C SER A 84 7.04 2.89 6.09
N VAL A 85 6.99 4.21 6.26
CA VAL A 85 6.71 4.88 7.52
C VAL A 85 5.46 5.76 7.39
N GLY A 86 4.95 6.23 8.53
CA GLY A 86 3.71 7.00 8.61
C GLY A 86 2.58 6.18 9.23
N THR A 87 1.59 6.89 9.76
CA THR A 87 0.41 6.23 10.31
C THR A 87 -0.42 5.67 9.17
N PRO A 88 -0.70 4.34 9.13
CA PRO A 88 -1.80 3.88 8.30
C PRO A 88 -3.03 4.57 8.88
N SER A 89 -3.72 5.39 8.07
CA SER A 89 -5.02 5.90 8.46
C SER A 89 -5.84 4.69 8.92
N LEU A 90 -6.13 4.60 10.22
CA LEU A 90 -7.08 3.64 10.73
C LEU A 90 -8.39 4.02 10.05
N ASN A 91 -8.70 3.42 8.90
CA ASN A 91 -10.06 3.39 8.41
C ASN A 91 -10.84 2.68 9.52
N THR A 92 -11.47 3.48 10.38
CA THR A 92 -12.49 3.07 11.34
C THR A 92 -13.76 2.71 10.55
N THR A 93 -13.62 1.76 9.64
CA THR A 93 -14.71 1.20 8.85
C THR A 93 -14.57 -0.32 8.85
N ARG A 94 -14.16 -0.88 9.99
CA ARG A 94 -14.81 -2.13 10.40
C ARG A 94 -16.08 -1.70 11.10
N ILE A 95 -17.19 -1.82 10.38
CA ILE A 95 -18.53 -1.92 10.99
C ILE A 95 -18.44 -3.10 11.96
N LEU A 96 -18.14 -2.80 13.22
CA LEU A 96 -18.46 -3.69 14.31
C LEU A 96 -19.99 -3.68 14.39
N PRO A 97 -20.68 -4.84 14.31
CA PRO A 97 -22.11 -4.87 14.60
C PRO A 97 -22.30 -4.32 16.02
N SER A 98 -23.12 -3.29 16.13
CA SER A 98 -23.49 -2.64 17.38
C SER A 98 -24.05 -3.68 18.36
N ALA A 99 -23.29 -4.01 19.39
CA ALA A 99 -23.85 -4.63 20.59
C ALA A 99 -24.55 -3.54 21.44
N PRO A 100 -25.69 -3.86 22.09
CA PRO A 100 -26.46 -2.89 22.82
C PRO A 100 -25.71 -2.37 24.05
N ARG A 101 -25.97 -1.10 24.34
CA ARG A 101 -25.37 -0.30 25.41
C ARG A 101 -25.75 -0.90 26.77
N SER A 102 -24.75 -1.22 27.59
CA SER A 102 -24.91 -1.32 29.03
C SER A 102 -23.94 -0.35 29.70
N ALA A 103 -24.52 0.62 30.40
CA ALA A 103 -23.80 1.63 31.16
C ALA A 103 -23.09 1.01 32.37
N SER A 104 -21.81 1.34 32.57
CA SER A 104 -21.23 1.48 33.90
C SER A 104 -19.91 2.27 33.86
N THR A 105 -19.96 3.41 34.52
CA THR A 105 -18.98 3.98 35.47
C THR A 105 -17.48 3.69 35.26
N GLY A 106 -16.77 4.76 34.87
CA GLY A 106 -15.45 5.17 35.36
C GLY A 106 -14.29 4.18 35.41
N ARG A 107 -13.25 4.41 34.57
CA ARG A 107 -11.83 4.28 34.91
C ARG A 107 -10.93 4.67 33.73
N ILE A 108 -9.95 5.54 33.99
CA ILE A 108 -8.69 5.65 33.23
C ILE A 108 -7.73 4.60 33.85
N PRO A 109 -7.03 3.75 33.06
CA PRO A 109 -5.57 3.93 32.97
C PRO A 109 -4.85 3.44 31.68
N ARG A 110 -3.80 4.20 31.35
CA ARG A 110 -2.46 3.84 30.80
C ARG A 110 -2.23 3.60 29.29
N PRO A 111 -1.11 4.13 28.74
CA PRO A 111 -0.67 3.89 27.37
C PRO A 111 0.15 2.60 27.29
N GLY A 112 -0.33 1.64 26.53
CA GLY A 112 0.34 0.36 26.30
C GLY A 112 -0.37 -0.38 25.18
N GLY A 113 -0.09 0.02 23.93
CA GLY A 113 -0.76 -0.49 22.73
C GLY A 113 0.20 -1.24 21.82
N GLN A 114 0.44 -2.49 22.17
CA GLN A 114 1.03 -3.59 21.40
C GLN A 114 1.08 -3.35 19.87
N LEU A 115 2.29 -3.14 19.32
CA LEU A 115 2.54 -3.06 17.88
C LEU A 115 2.32 -4.45 17.25
N SER A 116 1.11 -4.71 16.76
CA SER A 116 0.87 -5.90 15.94
C SER A 116 1.50 -5.68 14.57
N PHE A 117 2.70 -6.21 14.35
CA PHE A 117 3.43 -6.18 13.08
C PHE A 117 2.79 -7.03 11.96
N ASN A 118 1.60 -7.61 12.20
CA ASN A 118 0.99 -8.63 11.36
C ASN A 118 0.03 -8.11 10.29
N ARG A 119 0.34 -7.02 9.58
CA ARG A 119 -0.53 -6.64 8.44
C ARG A 119 0.07 -5.87 7.27
N PHE A 120 1.33 -6.09 6.94
CA PHE A 120 1.86 -5.67 5.64
C PHE A 120 1.96 -6.87 4.70
N SER A 121 0.86 -7.13 3.98
CA SER A 121 0.86 -8.05 2.85
C SER A 121 0.70 -7.25 1.54
N PRO A 122 1.69 -7.26 0.63
CA PRO A 122 1.64 -6.52 -0.63
C PRO A 122 0.39 -6.80 -1.46
N SER A 123 -0.16 -8.02 -1.37
CA SER A 123 -1.36 -8.43 -2.10
C SER A 123 -2.62 -7.66 -1.68
N SER A 124 -2.68 -7.18 -0.43
CA SER A 124 -3.83 -6.40 0.06
C SER A 124 -3.90 -5.01 -0.58
N LEU A 125 -2.74 -4.43 -0.91
CA LEU A 125 -2.64 -3.12 -1.54
C LEU A 125 -2.98 -3.20 -3.04
N PHE A 126 -2.47 -4.21 -3.75
CA PHE A 126 -2.82 -4.45 -5.15
C PHE A 126 -4.30 -4.80 -5.34
N ASN A 127 -4.90 -5.58 -4.42
CA ASN A 127 -6.33 -5.87 -4.44
C ASN A 127 -7.19 -4.62 -4.19
N ALA A 128 -6.75 -3.71 -3.32
CA ALA A 128 -7.44 -2.43 -3.10
C ALA A 128 -7.39 -1.51 -4.33
N VAL A 129 -6.28 -1.49 -5.07
CA VAL A 129 -6.15 -0.72 -6.32
C VAL A 129 -6.99 -1.35 -7.44
N LYS A 130 -7.06 -2.69 -7.51
CA LYS A 130 -7.93 -3.41 -8.46
C LYS A 130 -9.42 -3.14 -8.19
N MET A 131 -9.85 -3.15 -6.93
CA MET A 131 -11.24 -2.81 -6.56
C MET A 131 -11.64 -1.36 -6.88
N ARG A 132 -10.69 -0.41 -6.91
CA ARG A 132 -10.98 0.97 -7.35
C ARG A 132 -11.12 1.11 -8.87
N ARG A 133 -10.53 0.21 -9.66
CA ARG A 133 -10.66 0.20 -11.12
C ARG A 133 -11.98 -0.41 -11.59
N GLU A 134 -12.54 -1.36 -10.82
CA GLU A 134 -13.82 -2.02 -11.12
C GLU A 134 -15.05 -1.14 -10.81
N GLY A 135 -14.90 -0.08 -10.01
CA GLY A 135 -15.96 0.92 -9.75
C GLY A 135 -17.31 0.32 -9.31
N PRO A 136 -18.38 1.14 -9.26
CA PRO A 136 -19.75 0.68 -8.97
C PRO A 136 -20.39 -0.15 -10.11
N LEU A 137 -19.65 -0.44 -11.19
CA LEU A 137 -20.15 -1.20 -12.34
C LEU A 137 -20.36 -2.68 -12.02
N SER A 138 -19.71 -3.21 -10.98
CA SER A 138 -19.98 -4.57 -10.49
C SER A 138 -21.37 -4.74 -9.87
N LEU A 139 -22.07 -3.65 -9.54
CA LEU A 139 -23.48 -3.69 -9.09
C LEU A 139 -24.48 -3.73 -10.26
N MET A 140 -24.02 -3.63 -11.51
CA MET A 140 -24.88 -3.65 -12.70
C MET A 140 -24.87 -4.99 -13.45
N THR A 141 -24.06 -5.96 -13.03
CA THR A 141 -23.88 -7.23 -13.77
C THR A 141 -24.72 -8.39 -13.21
N GLU A 142 -25.78 -8.12 -12.46
CA GLU A 142 -26.68 -9.16 -11.92
C GLU A 142 -28.07 -9.12 -12.57
N HIS A 143 -28.16 -8.88 -13.89
CA HIS A 143 -29.42 -9.09 -14.60
C HIS A 143 -29.20 -9.51 -16.06
N LYS A 144 -28.74 -10.76 -16.24
CA LYS A 144 -28.78 -11.44 -17.55
C LYS A 144 -29.30 -12.88 -17.42
N GLY A 145 -30.27 -13.08 -16.53
CA GLY A 145 -30.87 -14.39 -16.23
C GLY A 145 -32.39 -14.43 -16.29
N SER A 146 -33.07 -13.41 -16.84
CA SER A 146 -34.55 -13.35 -16.85
C SER A 146 -35.16 -13.01 -18.21
N TYR A 147 -34.36 -12.83 -19.27
CA TYR A 147 -34.87 -12.58 -20.62
C TYR A 147 -34.98 -13.84 -21.49
N LEU A 148 -34.36 -14.96 -21.09
CA LEU A 148 -34.47 -16.23 -21.82
C LEU A 148 -35.66 -17.09 -21.37
N ASP A 149 -36.20 -16.88 -20.16
CA ASP A 149 -37.36 -17.64 -19.69
C ASP A 149 -38.71 -17.08 -20.18
N HIS A 150 -38.76 -15.82 -20.60
CA HIS A 150 -40.00 -15.21 -21.12
C HIS A 150 -40.23 -15.40 -22.62
N LEU A 151 -39.23 -15.87 -23.38
CA LEU A 151 -39.36 -16.13 -24.83
C LEU A 151 -39.60 -17.60 -25.19
N GLN A 152 -39.58 -18.51 -24.21
CA GLN A 152 -39.95 -19.92 -24.43
C GLN A 152 -41.47 -20.15 -24.25
N SER A 153 -42.19 -19.27 -23.52
CA SER A 153 -43.64 -19.46 -23.27
C SER A 153 -44.56 -18.92 -24.39
N HIS A 154 -44.03 -18.18 -25.37
CA HIS A 154 -44.85 -17.58 -26.44
C HIS A 154 -44.75 -18.30 -27.79
N TYR A 155 -43.95 -19.36 -27.91
CA TYR A 155 -43.84 -20.15 -29.15
C TYR A 155 -44.69 -21.43 -29.16
N GLU A 156 -45.42 -21.74 -28.09
CA GLU A 156 -46.23 -22.98 -27.98
C GLU A 156 -47.75 -22.76 -28.09
N THR A 157 -48.20 -21.70 -28.79
CA THR A 157 -49.65 -21.46 -29.00
C THR A 157 -50.02 -21.12 -30.45
N GLY A 158 -49.24 -21.64 -31.41
CA GLY A 158 -49.33 -21.25 -32.82
C GLY A 158 -49.69 -22.36 -33.83
N TYR A 159 -50.17 -23.53 -33.42
CA TYR A 159 -50.66 -24.56 -34.35
C TYR A 159 -51.93 -25.24 -33.86
N CYS A 160 -53.08 -24.62 -34.16
CA CYS A 160 -54.27 -25.36 -34.59
C CYS A 160 -55.17 -24.38 -35.36
N SER A 161 -55.12 -24.47 -36.69
CA SER A 161 -56.14 -23.89 -37.58
C SER A 161 -57.13 -24.99 -37.99
N PRO A 162 -58.17 -24.61 -38.76
CA PRO A 162 -59.57 -24.52 -38.38
C PRO A 162 -60.33 -25.86 -38.26
#